data_AF-A0A8X8X9D6-F1
#
_entry.id   AF-A0A8X8X9D6-F1
#
_cell.length_a   1.000
_cell.length_b   1.000
_cell.length_c   1.000
_cell.angle_alpha   90.00
_cell.angle_beta   90.00
_cell.angle_gamma   90.00
#
_symmetry.space_group_name_H-M   'P 1'
#
loop_
_entity.id
_entity.type
_entity.pdbx_description
1 polymer ?
#
loop_
_entity_poly.entity_id
_entity_poly.type
_entity_poly.pdbx_seq_one_letter_code
_entity_poly.pdbx_strand_id
1 'polypeptide(L)'
;MSLIVEALGFLQVFSDGTVVRTAHRAAACSATSKDVTIDPSKPITARVFLPSAAASPSPLPVLLYFHGGGFCIGSTTWLGYHIFLENLSAAAEAIILSVDYRLAPENKLPAAPVGMLRHRAVA
;
A
#
# COMPACT_ATOMS: atom_id res chain seq x y z
N MET A 1 -13.33 -10.78 -26.18
CA MET A 1 -12.29 -10.19 -25.30
C MET A 1 -11.38 -9.33 -26.16
N SER A 2 -11.64 -8.01 -26.23
CA SER A 2 -10.75 -7.05 -26.91
C SER A 2 -10.16 -6.07 -25.90
N LEU A 3 -8.96 -5.58 -26.17
CA LEU A 3 -8.30 -4.56 -25.34
C LEU A 3 -9.05 -3.22 -25.52
N ILE A 4 -9.51 -2.61 -24.42
CA ILE A 4 -10.12 -1.26 -24.43
C ILE A 4 -9.09 -0.20 -24.07
N VAL A 5 -8.32 -0.44 -22.99
CA VAL A 5 -7.33 0.52 -22.48
C VAL A 5 -6.03 -0.20 -22.19
N GLU A 6 -4.92 0.38 -22.62
CA GLU A 6 -3.59 0.03 -22.15
C GLU A 6 -2.90 1.28 -21.59
N ALA A 7 -2.40 1.19 -20.36
CA ALA A 7 -1.67 2.26 -19.71
C ALA A 7 -0.20 1.86 -19.56
N LEU A 8 0.63 2.33 -20.50
CA LEU A 8 2.10 2.34 -20.42
C LEU A 8 2.74 0.98 -20.08
N GLY A 9 2.11 -0.13 -20.49
CA GLY A 9 2.58 -1.48 -20.18
C GLY A 9 2.43 -1.90 -18.71
N PHE A 10 1.71 -1.15 -17.88
CA PHE A 10 1.44 -1.49 -16.47
C PHE A 10 0.05 -2.08 -16.25
N LEU A 11 -0.92 -1.73 -17.08
CA LEU A 11 -2.33 -2.06 -16.92
C LEU A 11 -2.99 -2.25 -18.29
N GLN A 12 -3.69 -3.35 -18.44
CA GLN A 12 -4.55 -3.63 -19.59
C GLN A 12 -5.98 -3.88 -19.08
N VAL A 13 -6.95 -3.23 -19.70
CA VAL A 13 -8.38 -3.38 -19.41
C VAL A 13 -9.09 -3.88 -20.66
N PHE A 14 -9.79 -5.01 -20.53
CA PHE A 14 -10.47 -5.69 -21.62
C PHE A 14 -11.98 -5.40 -21.63
N SER A 15 -12.61 -5.67 -22.77
CA SER A 15 -14.02 -5.38 -23.02
C SER A 15 -15.02 -6.12 -22.15
N ASP A 16 -14.60 -7.24 -21.56
CA ASP A 16 -15.38 -8.03 -20.62
C ASP A 16 -15.18 -7.59 -19.16
N GLY A 17 -14.41 -6.52 -18.93
CA GLY A 17 -14.08 -6.02 -17.59
C GLY A 17 -12.85 -6.68 -16.96
N THR A 18 -12.19 -7.63 -17.63
CA THR A 18 -10.93 -8.21 -17.15
C THR A 18 -9.86 -7.13 -17.07
N VAL A 19 -9.09 -7.15 -15.97
CA VAL A 19 -7.96 -6.25 -15.75
C VAL A 19 -6.70 -7.08 -15.54
N VAL A 20 -5.69 -6.82 -16.36
CA VAL A 20 -4.37 -7.44 -16.22
C VAL A 20 -3.39 -6.36 -15.79
N ARG A 21 -2.70 -6.58 -14.67
CA ARG A 21 -1.64 -5.73 -14.16
C ARG A 21 -0.31 -6.42 -14.36
N THR A 22 0.68 -5.69 -14.83
CA THR A 22 2.03 -6.21 -15.00
C THR A 22 2.61 -6.60 -13.65
N ALA A 23 3.24 -7.77 -13.59
CA ALA A 23 3.88 -8.24 -12.38
C ALA A 23 5.08 -7.34 -12.04
N HIS A 24 5.13 -6.88 -10.80
CA HIS A 24 6.27 -6.17 -10.24
C HIS A 24 6.97 -7.02 -9.20
N ARG A 25 8.29 -6.85 -9.08
CA ARG A 25 9.06 -7.56 -8.07
C ARG A 25 8.53 -7.21 -6.67
N ALA A 26 8.13 -8.24 -5.94
CA ALA A 26 7.65 -8.13 -4.57
C ALA A 26 8.79 -8.40 -3.57
N ALA A 27 8.65 -7.84 -2.37
CA ALA A 27 9.48 -8.07 -1.21
C ALA A 27 8.67 -8.74 -0.10
N ALA A 28 9.24 -9.78 0.50
CA ALA A 28 8.74 -10.31 1.77
C ALA A 28 8.96 -9.29 2.91
N CYS A 29 8.38 -9.55 4.08
CA CYS A 29 8.72 -8.78 5.27
C CYS A 29 10.20 -8.96 5.63
N SER A 30 10.82 -7.88 6.10
CA SER A 30 12.14 -7.85 6.72
C SER A 30 12.03 -7.93 8.24
N ALA A 31 13.15 -7.94 8.96
CA ALA A 31 13.15 -7.94 10.43
C ALA A 31 12.47 -6.69 11.05
N THR A 32 12.39 -5.60 10.28
CA THR A 32 11.83 -4.31 10.69
C THR A 32 10.44 -4.06 10.11
N SER A 33 9.84 -5.04 9.43
CA SER A 33 8.52 -4.88 8.81
C SER A 33 7.58 -6.05 9.04
N LYS A 34 6.27 -5.77 9.04
CA LYS A 34 5.23 -6.76 9.27
C LYS A 34 3.93 -6.41 8.57
N ASP A 35 3.32 -7.40 7.93
CA ASP A 35 1.98 -7.27 7.36
C ASP A 35 0.90 -7.44 8.43
N VAL A 36 -0.10 -6.56 8.41
CA VAL A 36 -1.24 -6.52 9.33
C VAL A 36 -2.54 -6.38 8.56
N THR A 37 -3.61 -6.97 9.09
CA THR A 37 -4.98 -6.74 8.59
C THR A 37 -5.59 -5.58 9.38
N ILE A 38 -6.07 -4.54 8.68
CA ILE A 38 -6.67 -3.36 9.31
C ILE A 38 -8.13 -3.63 9.68
N ASP A 39 -8.88 -4.22 8.76
CA ASP A 39 -10.29 -4.58 8.95
C ASP A 39 -10.47 -6.02 8.47
N PRO A 40 -10.87 -6.98 9.32
CA PRO A 40 -11.11 -8.35 8.86
C PRO A 40 -12.38 -8.46 7.98
N SER A 41 -13.29 -7.48 8.04
CA SER A 41 -14.53 -7.46 7.25
C SER A 41 -14.34 -6.83 5.85
N LYS A 42 -13.28 -6.06 5.66
CA LYS A 42 -12.89 -5.46 4.38
C LYS A 42 -11.43 -5.82 4.17
N PRO A 43 -11.03 -6.59 3.14
CA PRO A 43 -9.66 -7.08 2.98
C PRO A 43 -8.67 -5.94 2.68
N ILE A 44 -8.44 -5.09 3.68
CA ILE A 44 -7.54 -3.95 3.67
C ILE A 44 -6.42 -4.34 4.61
N THR A 45 -5.24 -4.49 4.03
CA THR A 45 -4.03 -4.80 4.76
C THR A 45 -3.13 -3.57 4.79
N ALA A 46 -2.13 -3.62 5.67
CA ALA A 46 -1.03 -2.69 5.64
C ALA A 46 0.27 -3.41 5.96
N ARG A 47 1.39 -2.84 5.52
CA ARG A 47 2.71 -3.18 6.01
C ARG A 47 3.16 -2.11 6.99
N VAL A 48 3.49 -2.53 8.21
CA VAL A 48 4.10 -1.71 9.25
C VAL A 48 5.61 -1.77 9.09
N PHE A 49 6.28 -0.63 9.19
CA PHE A 49 7.73 -0.53 9.28
C PHE A 49 8.11 0.13 10.60
N LEU A 50 9.11 -0.43 11.27
CA LEU A 50 9.68 0.07 12.51
C LEU A 50 11.11 0.57 12.25
N PRO A 51 11.55 1.66 12.89
CA PRO A 51 12.95 2.06 12.82
C PRO A 51 13.81 1.02 13.56
N SER A 52 15.02 0.74 13.05
CA SER A 52 15.92 -0.29 13.58
C SER A 52 16.43 -0.02 15.00
N ALA A 53 16.40 1.24 15.44
CA ALA A 53 16.61 1.64 16.83
C ALA A 53 15.96 3.02 17.06
N ALA A 54 15.14 3.15 18.10
CA ALA A 54 14.70 4.46 18.57
C ALA A 54 15.85 5.11 19.35
N ALA A 55 16.31 6.29 18.93
CA ALA A 55 17.40 7.00 19.60
C ALA A 55 17.03 7.52 21.00
N SER A 56 15.73 7.57 21.31
CA SER A 56 15.23 8.06 22.60
C SER A 56 14.04 7.22 23.08
N PRO A 57 13.76 7.21 24.40
CA PRO A 57 12.58 6.56 24.98
C PRO A 57 11.27 7.33 24.71
N SER A 58 11.29 8.33 23.83
CA SER A 58 10.10 9.11 23.49
C SER A 58 9.20 8.33 22.52
N PRO A 59 7.87 8.58 22.53
CA PRO A 59 6.97 7.97 21.57
C PRO A 59 7.36 8.32 20.13
N LEU A 60 7.46 7.33 19.25
CA LEU A 60 7.76 7.55 17.84
C LEU A 60 6.53 8.15 17.12
N PRO A 61 6.72 9.11 16.20
CA PRO A 61 5.66 9.55 15.31
C PRO A 61 5.19 8.41 14.41
N VAL A 62 3.91 8.46 14.01
CA VAL A 62 3.31 7.51 13.07
C VAL A 62 3.02 8.21 11.76
N LEU A 63 3.55 7.68 10.66
CA LEU A 63 3.33 8.16 9.30
C LEU A 63 2.43 7.18 8.55
N LEU A 64 1.30 7.67 8.05
CA LEU A 64 0.40 6.90 7.20
C LEU A 64 0.79 7.12 5.73
N TYR A 65 1.12 6.04 5.03
CA TYR A 65 1.58 6.08 3.64
C TYR A 65 0.59 5.40 2.69
N PHE A 66 0.32 6.05 1.57
CA PHE A 66 -0.43 5.50 0.44
C PHE A 66 0.49 5.46 -0.77
N HIS A 67 0.63 4.28 -1.37
CA HIS A 67 1.45 4.12 -2.55
C HIS A 67 0.88 4.91 -3.74
N GLY A 68 1.72 5.18 -4.74
CA GLY A 68 1.30 5.83 -5.98
C GLY A 68 0.61 4.85 -6.95
N GLY A 69 0.58 5.19 -8.24
CA GLY A 69 0.02 4.33 -9.29
C GLY A 69 -1.40 4.69 -9.74
N GLY A 70 -1.81 5.95 -9.53
CA GLY A 70 -3.06 6.50 -10.07
C GLY A 70 -4.32 5.79 -9.60
N PHE A 71 -4.28 5.19 -8.40
CA PHE A 71 -5.33 4.32 -7.83
C PHE A 71 -5.58 3.01 -8.58
N CYS A 72 -4.87 2.74 -9.67
CA CYS A 72 -5.08 1.56 -10.49
C CYS A 72 -3.96 0.52 -10.35
N ILE A 73 -2.81 0.90 -9.80
CA ILE A 73 -1.58 0.12 -9.78
C ILE A 73 -0.88 0.31 -8.44
N GLY A 74 -0.10 -0.69 -8.01
CA GLY A 74 0.75 -0.65 -6.82
C GLY A 74 0.36 -1.67 -5.76
N SER A 75 1.26 -1.89 -4.80
CA SER A 75 1.00 -2.67 -3.60
C SER A 75 2.07 -2.35 -2.54
N THR A 76 1.73 -2.53 -1.28
CA THR A 76 2.66 -2.45 -0.13
C THR A 76 3.84 -3.42 -0.25
N THR A 77 3.68 -4.50 -1.02
CA THR A 77 4.70 -5.53 -1.21
C THR A 77 5.71 -5.21 -2.31
N TRP A 78 5.48 -4.20 -3.15
CA TRP A 78 6.39 -3.90 -4.25
C TRP A 78 7.76 -3.48 -3.72
N LEU A 79 8.83 -4.06 -4.28
CA LEU A 79 10.19 -3.89 -3.79
C LEU A 79 10.62 -2.41 -3.71
N GLY A 80 10.24 -1.61 -4.71
CA GLY A 80 10.55 -0.18 -4.72
C GLY A 80 9.94 0.57 -3.53
N TYR A 81 8.66 0.33 -3.22
CA TYR A 81 8.02 0.91 -2.04
C TYR A 81 8.59 0.34 -0.75
N HIS A 82 8.86 -0.97 -0.69
CA HIS A 82 9.42 -1.60 0.50
C HIS A 82 10.79 -0.98 0.89
N ILE A 83 11.74 -0.91 -0.05
CA ILE A 83 13.07 -0.32 0.21
C ILE A 83 12.94 1.15 0.59
N PHE A 84 12.09 1.90 -0.12
CA PHE A 84 11.87 3.32 0.18
C PHE A 84 11.36 3.51 1.61
N LEU A 85 10.35 2.74 2.03
CA LEU A 85 9.72 2.90 3.34
C LEU A 85 10.57 2.36 4.49
N GLU A 86 11.37 1.32 4.27
CA GLU A 86 12.36 0.86 5.26
C GLU A 86 13.40 1.94 5.53
N ASN A 87 13.93 2.57 4.48
CA ASN A 87 14.88 3.69 4.60
C ASN A 87 14.22 4.93 5.22
N LEU A 88 12.98 5.25 4.84
CA LEU A 88 12.25 6.39 5.38
C LEU A 88 11.94 6.21 6.87
N SER A 89 11.55 5.01 7.29
CA SER A 89 11.28 4.65 8.68
C SER A 89 12.52 4.89 9.55
N ALA A 90 13.68 4.40 9.09
CA ALA A 90 14.95 4.62 9.78
C ALA A 90 15.38 6.10 9.80
N ALA A 91 15.29 6.79 8.67
CA ALA A 91 15.75 8.18 8.56
C ALA A 91 14.85 9.18 9.32
N ALA A 92 13.54 8.93 9.38
CA ALA A 92 12.58 9.78 10.06
C ALA A 92 12.38 9.41 11.53
N GLU A 93 13.00 8.31 12.00
CA GLU A 93 12.71 7.69 13.30
C GLU A 93 11.20 7.57 13.55
N ALA A 94 10.47 7.01 12.57
CA ALA A 94 9.02 6.99 12.57
C ALA A 94 8.48 5.59 12.28
N ILE A 95 7.38 5.24 12.92
CA ILE A 95 6.60 4.06 12.53
C ILE A 95 5.86 4.41 11.24
N ILE A 96 5.99 3.59 10.21
CA ILE A 96 5.27 3.81 8.95
C ILE A 96 4.22 2.74 8.75
N LEU A 97 2.98 3.17 8.53
CA LEU A 97 1.87 2.30 8.13
C LEU A 97 1.60 2.49 6.64
N SER A 98 2.08 1.57 5.82
CA SER A 98 1.85 1.54 4.37
C SER A 98 0.59 0.77 4.06
N VAL A 99 -0.45 1.41 3.51
CA VAL A 99 -1.76 0.79 3.32
C VAL A 99 -1.89 0.19 1.92
N ASP A 100 -2.35 -1.07 1.86
CA ASP A 100 -2.69 -1.78 0.62
C ASP A 100 -4.15 -1.50 0.30
N TYR A 101 -4.39 -0.37 -0.36
CA TYR A 101 -5.73 0.05 -0.71
C TYR A 101 -6.23 -0.65 -1.99
N ARG A 102 -7.56 -0.72 -2.13
CA ARG A 102 -8.20 -1.37 -3.28
C ARG A 102 -8.00 -0.57 -4.56
N LEU A 103 -7.73 -1.26 -5.66
CA LEU A 103 -7.45 -0.64 -6.95
C LEU A 103 -8.70 -0.50 -7.83
N ALA A 104 -8.70 0.56 -8.65
CA ALA A 104 -9.57 0.72 -9.79
C ALA A 104 -9.03 -0.07 -11.00
N PRO A 105 -9.89 -0.47 -11.96
CA PRO A 105 -11.31 -0.12 -12.09
C PRO A 105 -12.30 -0.98 -11.26
N GLU A 106 -11.85 -2.07 -10.64
CA GLU A 106 -12.70 -2.99 -9.88
C GLU A 106 -13.34 -2.30 -8.67
N ASN A 107 -12.61 -1.36 -8.06
CA ASN A 107 -13.07 -0.54 -6.96
C ASN A 107 -12.99 0.95 -7.34
N LYS A 108 -13.96 1.42 -8.13
CA LYS A 108 -14.03 2.82 -8.59
C LYS A 108 -13.98 3.81 -7.42
N LEU A 109 -13.43 4.99 -7.67
CA LEU A 109 -13.53 6.11 -6.73
C LEU A 109 -15.02 6.41 -6.43
N PRO A 110 -15.39 6.70 -5.18
CA PRO A 110 -14.51 6.94 -4.03
C PRO A 110 -14.18 5.68 -3.21
N ALA A 111 -14.54 4.47 -3.63
CA ALA A 111 -14.39 3.26 -2.81
C ALA A 111 -12.93 2.97 -2.41
N ALA A 112 -11.95 3.32 -3.25
CA ALA A 112 -10.53 3.21 -2.92
C ALA A 112 -10.10 4.12 -1.76
N PRO A 113 -10.30 5.46 -1.79
CA PRO A 113 -9.94 6.35 -0.68
C PRO A 113 -10.96 6.39 0.50
N VAL A 114 -12.27 6.36 0.25
CA VAL A 114 -13.30 6.61 1.29
C VAL A 114 -13.54 5.42 2.22
N GLY A 115 -13.21 4.19 1.80
CA GLY A 115 -13.25 3.03 2.70
C GLY A 115 -12.25 3.11 3.86
N MET A 116 -11.19 3.90 3.69
CA MET A 116 -10.01 3.95 4.54
C MET A 116 -10.10 5.00 5.64
N LEU A 117 -10.65 6.18 5.31
CA LEU A 117 -10.79 7.34 6.23
C LEU A 117 -11.95 7.19 7.25
N ARG A 118 -12.69 6.08 7.22
CA ARG A 118 -13.82 5.85 8.14
C ARG A 118 -13.48 5.06 9.39
N HIS A 119 -12.26 4.51 9.50
CA HIS A 119 -11.81 3.88 10.73
C HIS A 119 -11.38 4.97 11.70
N ARG A 120 -12.22 5.23 12.71
CA ARG A 120 -11.86 6.07 13.85
C ARG A 120 -10.58 5.50 14.47
N ALA A 121 -9.54 6.32 14.56
CA ALA A 121 -8.44 6.07 15.48
C ALA A 121 -9.05 6.01 16.89
N VAL A 122 -9.15 4.81 17.45
CA VAL A 122 -9.30 4.67 18.90
C VAL A 122 -7.88 4.76 19.43
N ALA A 123 -7.54 5.94 19.94
CA ALA A 123 -6.38 6.15 20.79
C ALA A 123 -6.62 5.51 22.16
#